data_AF-A0A3C0ZU87-F1
#
_entry.id   AF-A0A3C0ZU87-F1
#
_cell.length_a   1.000
_cell.length_b   1.000
_cell.length_c   1.000
_cell.angle_alpha   90.00
_cell.angle_beta   90.00
_cell.angle_gamma   90.00
#
_symmetry.space_group_name_H-M   'P 1'
#
loop_
_entity.id
_entity.type
_entity.pdbx_description
1 polymer ?
#
loop_
_entity_poly.entity_id
_entity_poly.type
_entity_poly.pdbx_seq_one_letter_code
_entity_poly.pdbx_strand_id
1 'polypeptide(L)' 'PAKAKIRYHHQAADALLEMQADGCVRILFDDPVRAAAPGQSAVFYDADDCVIGGGIIV' A
#
# COMPACT_ATOMS: atom_id res chain seq x y z
N PRO A 1 4.10 11.93 -0.57
CA PRO A 1 3.62 11.02 0.51
C PRO A 1 2.32 10.37 0.01
N ALA A 2 2.21 9.05 0.12
CA ALA A 2 1.01 8.33 -0.25
C ALA A 2 0.57 7.50 0.96
N LYS A 3 -0.71 7.13 1.03
CA LYS A 3 -1.19 6.18 2.03
C LYS A 3 -1.41 4.83 1.39
N ALA A 4 -1.06 3.76 2.08
CA ALA A 4 -1.34 2.40 1.64
C ALA A 4 -2.23 1.68 2.67
N LYS A 5 -3.26 1.00 2.15
CA LYS A 5 -4.17 0.16 2.93
C LYS A 5 -4.04 -1.28 2.49
N ILE A 6 -3.51 -2.11 3.38
CA ILE A 6 -3.23 -3.53 3.12
C ILE A 6 -4.30 -4.48 3.68
N ARG A 7 -5.29 -3.95 4.40
CA ARG A 7 -6.45 -4.69 4.92
C ARG A 7 -7.69 -3.82 4.96
N TYR A 8 -8.84 -4.41 4.63
CA TYR A 8 -10.12 -3.70 4.61
C TYR A 8 -10.48 -3.05 5.96
N HIS A 9 -10.26 -3.75 7.07
CA HIS A 9 -10.61 -3.26 8.41
C HIS A 9 -9.57 -2.31 9.03
N HIS A 10 -8.42 -2.10 8.39
CA HIS A 10 -7.40 -1.18 8.90
C HIS A 10 -7.51 0.19 8.23
N GLN A 11 -7.07 1.24 8.93
CA GLN A 11 -6.85 2.54 8.32
C GLN A 11 -5.65 2.46 7.36
N ALA A 12 -5.66 3.31 6.33
CA ALA A 12 -4.49 3.47 5.47
C ALA A 12 -3.37 4.12 6.29
N ALA A 13 -2.14 3.65 6.11
CA ALA A 13 -0.96 4.17 6.79
C ALA A 13 -0.06 4.89 5.79
N ASP A 14 0.66 5.90 6.26
CA ASP A 14 1.62 6.63 5.43
C ASP A 14 2.75 5.71 4.94
N ALA A 15 3.05 5.82 3.66
CA ALA A 15 4.03 4.98 2.99
C ALA A 15 4.66 5.66 1.77
N LEU A 16 5.87 5.22 1.43
CA LEU A 16 6.51 5.46 0.15
C LEU A 16 6.20 4.31 -0.81
N LEU A 17 5.81 4.65 -2.04
CA LEU A 17 5.58 3.71 -3.13
C LEU A 17 6.72 3.81 -4.13
N GLU A 18 7.43 2.70 -4.37
CA GLU A 18 8.52 2.62 -5.34
C GLU A 18 8.17 1.63 -6.44
N MET A 19 8.09 2.09 -7.69
CA MET A 19 7.93 1.20 -8.84
C MET A 19 9.18 0.34 -9.02
N GLN A 20 8.96 -0.97 -9.17
CA GLN A 20 10.00 -1.94 -9.47
C GLN A 20 9.97 -2.30 -10.97
N ALA A 21 11.09 -2.81 -11.48
CA ALA A 21 11.27 -3.09 -12.91
C ALA A 21 10.38 -4.24 -13.43
N ASP A 22 9.87 -5.09 -12.55
CA ASP A 22 9.01 -6.24 -12.81
C ASP A 22 7.52 -5.90 -12.84
N GLY A 23 7.17 -4.61 -12.74
CA GLY A 23 5.78 -4.16 -12.63
C GLY A 23 5.20 -4.33 -11.22
N CYS A 24 6.02 -4.71 -10.23
CA CYS A 24 5.62 -4.65 -8.83
C CYS A 24 5.82 -3.25 -8.25
N VAL A 25 5.16 -3.01 -7.13
CA VAL A 25 5.34 -1.79 -6.32
C VAL A 25 5.84 -2.22 -4.96
N ARG A 26 6.99 -1.68 -4.56
CA ARG A 26 7.49 -1.83 -3.20
C ARG A 26 6.84 -0.76 -2.33
N ILE A 27 6.26 -1.18 -1.22
CA ILE A 27 5.61 -0.31 -0.25
C ILE A 27 6.52 -0.25 0.99
N LEU A 28 7.03 0.93 1.32
CA LEU A 28 7.75 1.16 2.56
C LEU A 28 6.87 2.00 3.48
N PHE A 29 6.35 1.37 4.54
CA PHE A 29 5.57 2.09 5.54
C PHE A 29 6.49 2.87 6.49
N ASP A 30 6.05 4.06 6.86
CA ASP A 30 6.80 4.91 7.80
C ASP A 30 6.81 4.28 9.20
N ASP A 31 5.69 3.66 9.58
CA ASP A 31 5.54 2.89 10.83
C ASP A 31 5.32 1.39 10.57
N PRO A 32 5.73 0.50 11.50
CA PRO A 32 5.49 -0.93 11.36
C PRO A 32 4.00 -1.28 11.26
N VAL A 33 3.59 -1.84 10.12
CA VAL A 33 2.24 -2.36 9.92
C VAL A 33 2.17 -3.86 10.24
N ARG A 34 1.10 -4.27 10.92
CA ARG A 34 0.89 -5.69 11.24
C ARG A 34 0.16 -6.41 10.11
N ALA A 35 0.42 -7.72 10.04
CA ALA A 35 -0.37 -8.66 9.26
C ALA A 35 -0.44 -8.36 7.74
N ALA A 36 0.64 -7.86 7.15
CA ALA A 36 0.83 -7.97 5.70
C ALA A 36 0.87 -9.46 5.33
N ALA A 37 -0.07 -9.90 4.50
CA ALA A 37 -0.23 -11.30 4.13
C ALA A 37 -0.30 -11.42 2.61
N PRO A 38 0.51 -12.32 2.00
CA PRO A 38 0.41 -12.59 0.57
C PRO A 38 -1.01 -12.98 0.14
N GLY A 39 -1.42 -12.54 -1.04
CA GLY A 39 -2.76 -12.74 -1.58
C GLY A 39 -3.81 -11.73 -1.11
N GLN A 40 -3.51 -10.86 -0.15
CA GLN A 40 -4.39 -9.74 0.19
C GLN A 40 -4.21 -8.58 -0.80
N SER A 41 -5.24 -7.75 -0.92
CA SER A 41 -5.18 -6.53 -1.72
C SER A 41 -4.54 -5.38 -0.96
N ALA A 42 -3.64 -4.66 -1.62
CA ALA A 42 -3.14 -3.36 -1.21
C ALA A 42 -3.81 -2.28 -2.07
N VAL A 43 -4.27 -1.20 -1.44
CA VAL A 43 -4.86 -0.03 -2.12
C VAL A 43 -4.06 1.21 -1.77
N PHE A 44 -3.79 2.05 -2.76
CA PHE A 44 -2.99 3.26 -2.62
C PHE A 44 -3.86 4.50 -2.76
N TYR A 45 -3.60 5.48 -1.89
CA TYR A 45 -4.31 6.74 -1.84
C TYR A 45 -3.33 7.91 -1.92
N ASP A 46 -3.75 8.99 -2.58
CA ASP A 46 -3.02 10.26 -2.58
C ASP A 46 -3.35 11.13 -1.36
N ALA A 47 -2.91 12.39 -1.39
CA ALA A 47 -3.14 13.35 -0.32
C ALA A 47 -4.60 13.78 -0.16
N ASP A 48 -5.42 13.62 -1.22
CA ASP A 48 -6.85 13.96 -1.25
C ASP A 48 -7.71 12.72 -0.96
N ASP A 49 -7.10 11.64 -0.45
CA ASP A 49 -7.70 10.32 -0.18
C ASP A 49 -8.35 9.69 -1.44
N CYS A 50 -7.91 10.08 -2.65
CA CYS A 50 -8.35 9.46 -3.89
C CYS A 50 -7.56 8.17 -4.16
N VAL A 51 -8.26 7.14 -4.66
CA VAL A 51 -7.61 5.87 -5.03
C VAL A 51 -6.78 6.09 -6.30
N ILE A 52 -5.48 5.92 -6.19
CA ILE A 52 -4.52 6.09 -7.29
C ILE A 52 -3.99 4.75 -7.82
N GLY A 53 -4.30 3.65 -7.15
CA GLY A 53 -3.92 2.32 -7.60
C GLY A 53 -4.13 1.24 -6.55
N GLY A 54 -3.69 0.04 -6.89
CA GLY A 54 -3.70 -1.10 -6.00
C GLY A 54 -3.09 -2.33 -6.65
N GLY A 55 -2.95 -3.39 -5.86
CA GLY A 55 -2.37 -4.64 -6.30
C GLY A 55 -2.59 -5.76 -5.31
N ILE A 56 -2.03 -6.92 -5.62
CA ILE A 56 -1.99 -8.07 -4.71
C ILE A 56 -0.62 -8.09 -4.04
N ILE A 57 -0.63 -8.25 -2.72
CA ILE A 57 0.59 -8.44 -1.93
C ILE A 57 1.17 -9.80 -2.31
N VAL A 58 2.42 -9.82 -2.77
CA VAL A 58 3.17 -11.02 -3.15
C VAL A 58 4.28 -11.32 -2.16
#